data_AF-C5KNA8-F1
#
_entry.id   AF-C5KNA8-F1
#
_cell.length_a   1.000
_cell.length_b   1.000
_cell.length_c   1.000
_cell.angle_alpha   90.00
_cell.angle_beta   90.00
_cell.angle_gamma   90.00
#
_symmetry.space_group_name_H-M   'P 1'
#
loop_
_entity.id
_entity.type
_entity.pdbx_description
1 polymer ?
#
loop_
_entity_poly.entity_id
_entity_poly.type
_entity_poly.pdbx_seq_one_letter_code
_entity_poly.pdbx_strand_id
1 'polypeptide(L)'
;MQAYQRLAVVPFSSYHVSVASLGALVAYINGSTEYRLRMDSLMVTAMESQNVLSLDSHTIRALMLVVPYANYSPRSDSKGRSRETLLYVQQLFSCATSGGRRLLRQSLTQPLCDAGAIQERQGLVKILLQDEELFFGLTQQVLPSVTELEIAATRLATDPVK
;
A
#
# COMPACT_ATOMS: atom_id res chain seq x y z
N MET A 1 0.04 9.62 -18.02
CA MET A 1 -1.11 10.33 -17.41
C MET A 1 -2.44 10.09 -18.15
N GLN A 2 -2.99 8.87 -18.14
CA GLN A 2 -4.33 8.55 -18.68
C GLN A 2 -5.00 7.39 -17.90
N ALA A 3 -4.96 7.42 -16.55
CA ALA A 3 -5.51 6.33 -15.72
C ALA A 3 -6.73 6.72 -14.87
N TYR A 4 -7.31 7.90 -15.08
CA TYR A 4 -8.51 8.37 -14.36
C TYR A 4 -9.73 8.54 -15.27
N GLN A 5 -9.81 7.73 -16.33
CA GLN A 5 -10.92 7.81 -17.28
C GLN A 5 -11.69 6.50 -17.33
N ARG A 6 -12.46 6.24 -16.27
CA ARG A 6 -13.73 5.51 -16.29
C ARG A 6 -14.38 5.60 -14.91
N LEU A 7 -15.15 6.66 -14.68
CA LEU A 7 -16.34 6.62 -13.82
C LEU A 7 -17.40 5.73 -14.51
N ALA A 8 -17.03 4.49 -14.81
CA ALA A 8 -17.99 3.50 -15.26
C ALA A 8 -18.72 3.05 -14.00
N VAL A 9 -20.00 3.40 -13.91
CA VAL A 9 -20.96 2.72 -13.03
C VAL A 9 -20.67 1.23 -13.17
N VAL A 10 -20.18 0.61 -12.11
CA VAL A 10 -19.81 -0.82 -12.12
C VAL A 10 -21.04 -1.58 -12.61
N PRO A 11 -20.96 -2.36 -13.70
CA PRO A 11 -22.09 -3.16 -14.14
C PRO A 11 -22.38 -4.20 -13.07
N PHE A 12 -23.36 -3.93 -12.21
CA PHE A 12 -23.69 -4.72 -11.03
C PHE A 12 -24.01 -6.18 -11.36
N SER A 13 -24.37 -6.48 -12.61
CA SER A 13 -24.75 -7.81 -13.09
C SER A 13 -23.66 -8.87 -12.97
N SER A 14 -22.38 -8.49 -13.03
CA SER A 14 -21.27 -9.45 -13.05
C SER A 14 -20.54 -9.56 -11.71
N TYR A 15 -20.83 -8.67 -10.75
CA TYR A 15 -20.12 -8.57 -9.47
C TYR A 15 -21.02 -8.80 -8.25
N HIS A 16 -22.16 -9.48 -8.42
CA HIS A 16 -23.16 -9.67 -7.35
C HIS A 16 -22.56 -10.20 -6.03
N VAL A 17 -21.67 -11.19 -6.09
CA VAL A 17 -21.01 -11.77 -4.90
C VAL A 17 -20.07 -10.76 -4.25
N SER A 18 -19.25 -10.06 -5.04
CA SER A 18 -18.32 -9.05 -4.55
C SER A 18 -19.07 -7.88 -3.89
N VAL A 19 -20.15 -7.41 -4.50
CA VAL A 19 -21.01 -6.33 -3.96
C VAL A 19 -21.70 -6.77 -2.67
N ALA A 20 -22.20 -8.01 -2.61
CA ALA A 20 -22.77 -8.56 -1.37
C ALA A 20 -21.73 -8.65 -0.25
N SER A 21 -20.51 -9.12 -0.56
CA SER A 21 -19.42 -9.18 0.41
C SER A 21 -18.96 -7.80 0.89
N LEU A 22 -18.93 -6.81 0.00
CA LEU A 22 -18.65 -5.42 0.34
C LEU A 22 -19.73 -4.86 1.27
N GLY A 23 -21.01 -5.13 0.97
CA GLY A 23 -22.14 -4.72 1.81
C GLY A 23 -22.05 -5.32 3.22
N ALA A 24 -21.70 -6.60 3.33
CA ALA A 24 -21.48 -7.26 4.63
C ALA A 24 -20.30 -6.64 5.40
N LEU A 25 -19.20 -6.30 4.72
CA LEU A 25 -18.05 -5.64 5.33
C LEU A 25 -18.42 -4.24 5.85
N VAL A 26 -19.15 -3.45 5.06
CA VAL A 26 -19.63 -2.12 5.47
C VAL A 26 -20.57 -2.23 6.67
N ALA A 27 -21.49 -3.21 6.67
CA ALA A 27 -22.37 -3.46 7.79
C ALA A 27 -21.60 -3.86 9.06
N TYR A 28 -20.56 -4.71 8.91
CA TYR A 28 -19.68 -5.09 10.00
C TYR A 28 -18.94 -3.88 10.58
N ILE A 29 -18.29 -3.05 9.75
CA ILE A 29 -17.55 -1.86 10.22
C ILE A 29 -18.48 -0.91 10.97
N ASN A 30 -19.65 -0.61 10.40
CA ASN A 30 -20.64 0.26 11.02
C ASN A 30 -21.26 -0.30 12.33
N GLY A 31 -21.22 -1.62 12.53
CA GLY A 31 -21.78 -2.27 13.72
C GLY A 31 -20.76 -2.65 14.80
N SER A 32 -19.48 -2.78 14.44
CA SER A 32 -18.40 -3.25 15.33
C SER A 32 -17.47 -2.16 15.81
N THR A 33 -17.44 -1.01 15.14
CA THR A 33 -16.55 0.10 15.48
C THR A 33 -17.36 1.27 16.03
N GLU A 34 -16.72 2.14 16.83
CA GLU A 34 -17.30 3.39 17.33
C GLU A 34 -17.51 4.45 16.22
N TYR A 35 -17.24 4.06 14.96
CA TYR A 35 -17.22 4.93 13.80
C TYR A 35 -18.16 4.38 12.74
N ARG A 36 -18.94 5.28 12.12
CA ARG A 36 -19.79 4.96 10.98
C ARG A 36 -19.14 5.48 9.72
N LEU A 37 -18.97 4.61 8.73
CA LEU A 37 -18.46 5.00 7.42
C LEU A 37 -19.47 5.92 6.73
N ARG A 38 -18.98 7.05 6.24
CA ARG A 38 -19.73 7.99 5.41
C ARG A 38 -19.81 7.49 3.98
N MET A 39 -21.00 7.18 3.49
CA MET A 39 -21.18 6.61 2.14
C MET A 39 -20.72 7.55 1.02
N ASP A 40 -20.80 8.87 1.24
CA ASP A 40 -20.31 9.90 0.32
C ASP A 40 -18.77 9.99 0.26
N SER A 41 -18.07 9.46 1.26
CA SER A 41 -16.60 9.43 1.29
C SER A 41 -15.98 8.22 0.58
N LEU A 42 -16.80 7.21 0.22
CA LEU A 42 -16.31 5.95 -0.32
C LEU A 42 -16.31 5.96 -1.84
N MET A 43 -15.15 5.62 -2.42
CA MET A 43 -15.02 5.32 -3.84
C MET A 43 -14.91 3.81 -4.01
N VAL A 44 -15.88 3.20 -4.70
CA VAL A 44 -15.86 1.76 -5.01
C VAL A 44 -15.28 1.56 -6.40
N THR A 45 -14.18 0.80 -6.47
CA THR A 45 -13.52 0.43 -7.72
C THR A 45 -13.48 -1.09 -7.87
N ALA A 46 -13.77 -1.58 -9.08
CA ALA A 46 -13.55 -2.98 -9.42
C ALA A 46 -12.05 -3.17 -9.70
N MET A 47 -11.41 -4.07 -8.97
CA MET A 47 -10.00 -4.41 -9.16
C MET A 47 -9.88 -5.71 -9.96
N GLU A 48 -9.18 -5.65 -11.08
CA GLU A 48 -8.83 -6.83 -11.88
C GLU A 48 -7.35 -7.18 -11.65
N SER A 49 -7.06 -8.48 -11.55
CA SER A 49 -5.70 -8.97 -11.29
C SER A 49 -4.76 -8.85 -12.51
N GLN A 50 -5.27 -8.47 -13.68
CA GLN A 50 -4.51 -8.51 -14.94
C GLN A 50 -3.31 -7.53 -14.97
N ASN A 51 -3.35 -6.46 -14.19
CA ASN A 51 -2.34 -5.40 -14.23
C ASN A 51 -1.19 -5.60 -13.24
N VAL A 52 -1.26 -6.63 -12.38
CA VAL A 52 -0.26 -6.92 -11.36
C VAL A 52 0.18 -8.37 -11.41
N LEU A 53 1.44 -8.62 -11.07
CA LEU A 53 1.98 -9.97 -10.99
C LEU A 53 1.30 -10.73 -9.84
N SER A 54 0.68 -11.87 -10.15
CA SER A 54 0.08 -12.75 -9.14
C SER A 54 1.19 -13.48 -8.37
N LEU A 55 1.33 -13.15 -7.09
CA LEU A 55 2.25 -13.82 -6.17
C LEU A 55 1.45 -14.65 -5.17
N ASP A 56 1.81 -15.92 -5.04
CA ASP A 56 1.19 -16.78 -4.04
C ASP A 56 1.84 -16.58 -2.65
N SER A 57 1.15 -17.04 -1.61
CA SER A 57 1.61 -16.86 -0.23
C SER A 57 2.95 -17.55 0.07
N HIS A 58 3.32 -18.62 -0.67
CA HIS A 58 4.62 -19.24 -0.54
C HIS A 58 5.70 -18.35 -1.13
N THR A 59 5.52 -17.85 -2.36
CA THR A 59 6.49 -16.95 -3.02
C THR A 59 6.72 -15.67 -2.22
N ILE A 60 5.66 -15.05 -1.68
CA ILE A 60 5.79 -13.85 -0.83
C ILE A 60 6.69 -14.11 0.38
N ARG A 61 6.56 -15.29 1.00
CA ARG A 61 7.38 -15.69 2.16
C ARG A 61 8.80 -16.10 1.76
N ALA A 62 8.94 -16.86 0.68
CA ALA A 62 10.23 -17.32 0.17
C ALA A 62 11.13 -16.14 -0.25
N LEU A 63 10.53 -15.12 -0.88
CA LEU A 63 11.19 -13.88 -1.25
C LEU A 63 11.26 -12.86 -0.11
N MET A 64 10.67 -13.17 1.05
CA MET A 64 10.63 -12.30 2.23
C MET A 64 10.15 -10.87 1.94
N LEU A 65 9.19 -10.72 1.02
CA LEU A 65 8.69 -9.40 0.59
C LEU A 65 7.95 -8.66 1.71
N VAL A 66 7.45 -9.40 2.70
CA VAL A 66 6.78 -8.90 3.88
C VAL A 66 7.40 -9.58 5.10
N VAL A 67 8.23 -8.85 5.84
CA VAL A 67 8.77 -9.34 7.11
C VAL A 67 7.76 -9.05 8.23
N PRO A 68 7.43 -10.01 9.10
CA PRO A 68 6.67 -9.71 10.31
C PRO A 68 7.53 -8.84 11.23
N TYR A 69 7.07 -7.61 11.50
CA TYR A 69 7.70 -6.65 12.43
C TYR A 69 7.98 -7.24 13.83
N ALA A 70 7.33 -8.34 14.22
CA ALA A 70 7.34 -8.88 15.58
C ALA A 70 8.49 -9.87 15.89
N ASN A 71 9.13 -10.49 14.89
CA ASN A 71 10.10 -11.57 15.11
C ASN A 71 11.56 -11.17 14.85
N TYR A 72 11.83 -9.88 14.62
CA TYR A 72 13.19 -9.38 14.55
C TYR A 72 13.73 -9.13 15.97
N SER A 73 14.14 -10.22 16.64
CA SER A 73 15.08 -10.11 17.75
C SER A 73 16.48 -9.97 17.16
N PRO A 74 17.26 -8.90 17.49
CA PRO A 74 18.67 -8.80 17.12
C PRO A 74 19.52 -9.95 17.70
N ARG A 75 18.98 -10.64 18.71
CA ARG A 75 19.63 -11.71 19.46
C ARG A 75 19.09 -13.06 19.03
N SER A 76 19.96 -13.77 18.31
CA SER A 76 20.11 -15.23 18.28
C SER A 76 18.91 -16.05 17.84
N ASP A 77 18.96 -16.55 16.59
CA ASP A 77 18.41 -17.87 16.30
C ASP A 77 19.59 -18.80 16.00
N SER A 78 19.73 -19.86 16.80
CA SER A 78 20.88 -20.78 16.87
C SER A 78 21.01 -21.71 15.66
N LYS A 79 20.26 -21.45 14.60
CA LYS A 79 20.27 -22.18 13.34
C LYS A 79 20.55 -21.18 12.24
N GLY A 80 21.82 -21.11 11.80
CA GLY A 80 22.38 -20.18 10.81
C GLY A 80 21.64 -20.11 9.46
N ARG A 81 20.40 -19.65 9.47
CA ARG A 81 19.62 -19.28 8.30
C ARG A 81 19.94 -17.83 7.99
N SER A 82 20.40 -17.63 6.76
CA SER A 82 21.00 -16.43 6.19
C SER A 82 20.42 -15.11 6.73
N ARG A 83 21.25 -14.36 7.48
CA ARG A 83 20.96 -12.99 7.94
C ARG A 83 21.08 -11.96 6.80
N GLU A 84 21.60 -12.36 5.64
CA GLU A 84 22.03 -11.45 4.58
C GLU A 84 20.87 -11.04 3.65
N THR A 85 19.93 -11.94 3.36
CA THR A 85 18.75 -11.62 2.53
C THR A 85 17.71 -10.78 3.29
N LEU A 86 17.66 -10.89 4.62
CA LEU A 86 16.80 -10.09 5.50
C LEU A 86 17.12 -8.59 5.41
N LEU A 87 18.37 -8.24 5.08
CA LEU A 87 18.84 -6.86 5.11
C LEU A 87 18.32 -6.04 3.91
N TYR A 88 18.35 -6.61 2.70
CA TYR A 88 18.10 -5.84 1.47
C TYR A 88 16.67 -5.33 1.34
N VAL A 89 15.66 -6.19 1.54
CA VAL A 89 14.26 -5.75 1.49
C VAL A 89 13.94 -4.82 2.65
N GLN A 90 14.54 -5.06 3.84
CA GLN A 90 14.37 -4.18 4.99
C GLN A 90 15.00 -2.80 4.77
N GLN A 91 16.13 -2.71 4.07
CA GLN A 91 16.78 -1.45 3.70
C GLN A 91 15.90 -0.60 2.76
N LEU A 92 15.04 -1.22 1.95
CA LEU A 92 14.08 -0.51 1.12
C LEU A 92 13.00 0.20 1.97
N PHE A 93 12.69 -0.29 3.17
CA PHE A 93 11.69 0.29 4.08
C PHE A 93 12.19 1.55 4.83
N SER A 94 13.07 2.35 4.21
CA SER A 94 13.59 3.62 4.73
C SER A 94 12.70 4.84 4.41
N CYS A 95 11.40 4.64 4.22
CA CYS A 95 10.46 5.73 3.93
C CYS A 95 10.23 6.62 5.17
N ALA A 96 10.29 7.95 4.95
CA ALA A 96 10.06 8.96 6.00
C ALA A 96 8.63 8.93 6.57
N THR A 97 7.62 8.68 5.74
CA THR A 97 6.20 8.65 6.16
C THR A 97 5.69 7.21 6.30
N SER A 98 4.70 6.99 7.18
CA SER A 98 4.10 5.66 7.30
C SER A 98 3.30 5.27 6.04
N GLY A 99 2.70 6.25 5.35
CA GLY A 99 2.05 6.06 4.06
C GLY A 99 3.01 5.58 2.99
N GLY A 100 4.23 6.14 2.94
CA GLY A 100 5.29 5.66 2.06
C GLY A 100 5.67 4.21 2.34
N ARG A 101 5.81 3.82 3.62
CA ARG A 101 6.07 2.42 4.00
C ARG A 101 4.95 1.46 3.55
N ARG A 102 3.68 1.87 3.71
CA ARG A 102 2.52 1.09 3.24
C ARG A 102 2.51 0.95 1.72
N LEU A 103 2.72 2.04 0.99
CA LEU A 103 2.75 2.06 -0.46
C LEU A 103 3.90 1.22 -1.03
N LEU A 104 5.08 1.27 -0.40
CA LEU A 104 6.21 0.43 -0.78
C LEU A 104 5.87 -1.06 -0.58
N ARG A 105 5.32 -1.42 0.58
CA ARG A 105 4.87 -2.80 0.84
C ARG A 105 3.88 -3.26 -0.23
N GLN A 106 2.88 -2.45 -0.54
CA GLN A 106 1.92 -2.74 -1.59
C GLN A 106 2.62 -2.96 -2.93
N SER A 107 3.53 -2.06 -3.32
CA SER A 107 4.27 -2.14 -4.59
C SER A 107 5.12 -3.41 -4.70
N LEU A 108 5.71 -3.87 -3.60
CA LEU A 108 6.48 -5.13 -3.57
C LEU A 108 5.56 -6.36 -3.68
N THR A 109 4.38 -6.33 -3.06
CA THR A 109 3.43 -7.45 -3.10
C THR A 109 2.55 -7.47 -4.35
N GLN A 110 2.46 -6.35 -5.07
CA GLN A 110 1.69 -6.19 -6.30
C GLN A 110 2.57 -5.52 -7.38
N PRO A 111 3.62 -6.21 -7.87
CA PRO A 111 4.46 -5.67 -8.94
C PRO A 111 3.62 -5.39 -10.19
N LEU A 112 3.89 -4.27 -10.87
CA LEU A 112 3.19 -3.92 -12.11
C LEU A 112 3.60 -4.85 -13.25
N CYS A 113 2.65 -5.17 -14.14
CA CYS A 113 2.93 -5.86 -15.41
C CYS A 113 3.15 -4.89 -16.57
N ASP A 114 2.67 -3.64 -16.45
CA ASP A 114 2.81 -2.62 -17.50
C ASP A 114 4.23 -2.04 -17.54
N ALA A 115 4.94 -2.33 -18.64
CA ALA A 115 6.28 -1.83 -18.89
C ALA A 115 6.36 -0.29 -18.92
N GLY A 116 5.32 0.40 -19.42
CA GLY A 116 5.28 1.85 -19.48
C GLY A 116 5.27 2.47 -18.07
N ALA A 117 4.38 1.99 -17.21
CA ALA A 117 4.34 2.42 -15.80
C ALA A 117 5.61 2.06 -15.02
N ILE A 118 6.26 0.92 -15.32
CA ILE A 118 7.56 0.58 -14.72
C ILE A 118 8.63 1.58 -15.14
N GLN A 119 8.73 1.89 -16.44
CA GLN A 119 9.69 2.87 -16.97
C GLN A 119 9.45 4.27 -16.41
N GLU A 120 8.19 4.69 -16.27
CA GLU A 120 7.83 5.97 -15.64
C GLU A 120 8.34 6.02 -14.20
N ARG A 121 8.09 4.99 -13.38
CA ARG A 121 8.60 4.92 -12.00
C ARG A 121 10.12 4.93 -11.95
N GLN A 122 10.79 4.21 -12.84
CA GLN A 122 12.26 4.21 -12.94
C GLN A 122 12.80 5.59 -13.36
N GLY A 123 12.09 6.30 -14.25
CA GLY A 123 12.41 7.67 -14.64
C GLY A 123 12.34 8.65 -13.47
N LEU A 124 11.31 8.54 -12.62
CA LEU A 124 11.18 9.35 -11.41
C LEU A 124 12.34 9.11 -10.43
N VAL A 125 12.72 7.84 -10.21
CA VAL A 125 13.88 7.50 -9.37
C VAL A 125 15.17 8.10 -9.97
N LYS A 126 15.33 8.04 -11.29
CA LYS A 126 16.49 8.62 -11.96
C LYS A 126 16.59 10.13 -11.74
N ILE A 127 15.46 10.87 -11.80
CA ILE A 127 15.44 12.31 -11.50
C ILE A 127 15.92 12.55 -10.06
N LEU A 128 15.41 11.79 -9.09
CA LEU A 128 15.82 11.91 -7.68
C LEU A 128 17.30 11.58 -7.45
N LEU A 129 17.88 10.65 -8.23
CA LEU A 129 19.30 10.31 -8.14
C LEU A 129 20.22 11.35 -8.81
N GLN A 130 19.68 12.15 -9.73
CA GLN A 130 20.44 13.17 -10.45
C GLN A 130 20.45 14.54 -9.75
N ASP A 131 19.52 14.75 -8.81
CA ASP A 131 19.36 16.01 -8.08
C ASP A 131 19.40 15.73 -6.57
N GLU A 132 20.59 15.83 -5.98
CA GLU A 132 20.81 15.60 -4.56
C GLU A 132 20.08 16.64 -3.68
N GLU A 133 20.01 17.91 -4.12
CA GLU A 133 19.34 18.96 -3.37
C GLU A 133 17.85 18.67 -3.25
N LEU A 134 17.21 18.27 -4.36
CA LEU A 134 15.83 17.80 -4.38
C LEU A 134 15.66 16.56 -3.49
N PHE A 135 16.55 15.57 -3.60
CA PHE A 135 16.46 14.35 -2.81
C PHE A 135 16.52 14.62 -1.30
N PHE A 136 17.52 15.39 -0.84
CA PHE A 136 17.70 15.69 0.58
C PHE A 136 16.63 16.66 1.09
N GLY A 137 16.26 17.67 0.30
CA GLY A 137 15.15 18.57 0.63
C GLY A 137 13.85 17.82 0.86
N LEU A 138 13.51 16.88 -0.03
CA LEU A 138 12.30 16.05 0.13
C LEU A 138 12.42 15.07 1.32
N THR A 139 13.49 14.30 1.39
CA THR A 139 13.60 13.18 2.35
C THR A 139 13.88 13.62 3.79
N GLN A 140 14.62 14.72 3.98
CA GLN A 140 15.04 15.17 5.32
C GLN A 140 14.22 16.36 5.84
N GLN A 141 13.59 17.15 4.97
CA GLN A 141 12.86 18.35 5.40
C GLN A 141 11.35 18.21 5.17
N VAL A 142 10.93 18.01 3.91
CA VAL A 142 9.51 18.06 3.55
C VAL A 142 8.76 16.83 4.07
N LEU A 143 9.15 15.63 3.68
CA LEU A 143 8.42 14.40 3.99
C LEU A 143 8.30 14.11 5.50
N PRO A 144 9.34 14.33 6.34
CA PRO A 144 9.20 14.18 7.79
C PRO A 144 8.24 15.17 8.44
N SER A 145 8.04 16.35 7.84
CA SER A 145 7.10 17.36 8.34
C SER A 145 5.63 17.06 8.01
N VAL A 146 5.39 16.16 7.05
CA VAL A 146 4.03 15.74 6.67
C VAL A 146 3.45 14.90 7.80
N THR A 147 2.47 15.47 8.50
CA THR A 147 1.68 14.71 9.48
C THR A 147 0.93 13.57 8.82
N GLU A 148 0.49 12.59 9.61
CA GLU A 148 -0.24 11.42 9.13
C GLU A 148 -1.60 11.81 8.53
N LEU A 149 -1.58 12.24 7.27
CA LEU A 149 -2.74 12.68 6.49
C LEU A 149 -3.84 11.62 6.45
N GLU A 150 -3.45 10.34 6.55
CA GLU A 150 -4.37 9.21 6.59
C GLU A 150 -5.22 9.18 7.86
N ILE A 151 -4.70 9.62 9.00
CA ILE A 151 -5.51 9.71 10.24
C ILE A 151 -6.56 10.82 10.06
N ALA A 152 -6.15 11.96 9.49
CA ALA A 152 -7.07 13.05 9.19
C ALA A 152 -8.13 12.62 8.17
N ALA A 153 -7.73 11.94 7.10
CA ALA A 153 -8.64 11.39 6.08
C ALA A 153 -9.62 10.38 6.69
N THR A 154 -9.15 9.50 7.57
CA THR A 154 -10.01 8.53 8.26
C THR A 154 -11.07 9.25 9.09
N ARG A 155 -10.67 10.27 9.87
CA ARG A 155 -11.61 11.10 10.66
C ARG A 155 -12.64 11.83 9.79
N LEU A 156 -12.27 12.24 8.58
CA LEU A 156 -13.20 12.89 7.64
C LEU A 156 -14.17 11.90 7.00
N ALA A 157 -13.73 10.67 6.78
CA ALA A 157 -14.51 9.59 6.18
C ALA A 157 -15.43 8.85 7.17
N THR A 158 -15.34 9.18 8.46
CA THR A 158 -16.13 8.52 9.51
C THR A 158 -16.88 9.52 10.38
N ASP A 159 -18.15 9.22 10.66
CA ASP A 159 -18.91 9.92 11.69
C ASP A 159 -18.79 9.16 13.02
N PRO A 160 -18.59 9.84 14.16
CA PRO A 160 -18.65 9.18 15.47
C PRO A 160 -20.05 8.66 15.73
N VAL A 161 -20.15 7.39 16.14
CA VAL A 161 -21.40 6.83 16.65
C VAL A 161 -21.52 7.33 18.10
N LYS A 162 -22.48 8.23 18.35
CA LYS A 162 -22.76 8.78 19.69
C LYS A 162 -22.87 7.70 20.76
#